data_AF-A0A0R1UEF9-F1
#
_entry.id   AF-A0A0R1UEF9-F1
#
_cell.length_a   1.000
_cell.length_b   1.000
_cell.length_c   1.000
_cell.angle_alpha   90.00
_cell.angle_beta   90.00
_cell.angle_gamma   90.00
#
_symmetry.space_group_name_H-M   'P 1'
#
loop_
_entity.id
_entity.type
_entity.pdbx_description
1 polymer ?
#
loop_
_entity_poly.entity_id
_entity_poly.type
_entity_poly.pdbx_seq_one_letter_code
_entity_poly.pdbx_strand_id
1 'polypeptide(L)'
;MWQEMRTTGATVTTLMPGPIETGFAAAGHLMATKLFAPGTGADPAVIAKAGYAGMLQGKLNVVAGLPWWMQATAKTYPILPKRLVLKVVEQLQRVQK
;
A
#
# COMPACT_ATOMS: atom_id res chain seq x y z
N MET A 1 -17.21 1.35 -8.88
CA MET A 1 -17.64 2.01 -7.63
C MET A 1 -17.63 3.54 -7.70
N TRP A 2 -16.49 4.27 -7.75
CA TRP A 2 -16.52 5.75 -7.80
C TRP A 2 -17.41 6.29 -8.93
N GLN A 3 -17.28 5.71 -10.13
CA GLN A 3 -18.05 6.09 -11.31
C GLN A 3 -19.57 5.98 -11.10
N GLU A 4 -20.03 5.00 -10.32
CA GLU A 4 -21.46 4.77 -10.04
C GLU A 4 -22.02 5.78 -9.02
N MET A 5 -21.16 6.31 -8.13
CA MET A 5 -21.54 7.24 -7.07
C MET A 5 -21.53 8.72 -7.52
N ARG A 6 -21.12 9.01 -8.77
CA ARG A 6 -20.89 10.39 -9.23
C ARG A 6 -22.12 11.31 -9.13
N THR A 7 -23.33 10.76 -9.16
CA THR A 7 -24.59 11.53 -9.07
C THR A 7 -25.13 11.70 -7.66
N THR A 8 -24.56 11.01 -6.65
CA THR A 8 -25.08 11.02 -5.28
C THR A 8 -24.47 12.11 -4.40
N GLY A 9 -23.42 12.78 -4.88
CA GLY A 9 -22.63 13.73 -4.08
C GLY A 9 -21.66 13.08 -3.09
N ALA A 10 -21.66 11.74 -2.99
CA ALA A 10 -20.70 11.01 -2.16
C ALA A 10 -19.36 10.82 -2.89
N THR A 11 -18.25 10.85 -2.15
CA THR A 11 -16.91 10.53 -2.65
C THR A 11 -16.49 9.12 -2.27
N VAL A 12 -15.66 8.50 -3.10
CA VAL A 12 -15.07 7.17 -2.86
C VAL A 12 -13.56 7.28 -2.99
N THR A 13 -12.85 6.84 -1.96
CA THR A 13 -11.38 6.90 -1.88
C THR A 13 -10.82 5.53 -1.55
N THR A 14 -9.88 5.06 -2.37
CA THR A 14 -9.12 3.83 -2.11
C THR A 14 -7.80 4.16 -1.41
N LEU A 15 -7.65 3.70 -0.18
CA LEU A 15 -6.37 3.74 0.55
C LEU A 15 -5.53 2.51 0.17
N MET A 16 -4.33 2.77 -0.35
CA MET A 16 -3.35 1.77 -0.75
C MET A 16 -2.10 1.94 0.12
N PRO A 17 -2.07 1.30 1.31
CA PRO A 17 -0.94 1.42 2.20
C PRO A 17 0.23 0.54 1.73
N GLY A 18 1.45 1.01 2.01
CA GLY A 18 2.63 0.17 2.10
C GLY A 18 2.58 -0.76 3.32
N PRO A 19 3.71 -1.41 3.65
CA PRO A 19 3.80 -2.25 4.84
C PRO A 19 3.49 -1.43 6.09
N ILE A 20 2.67 -1.99 6.98
CA ILE A 20 2.21 -1.33 8.19
C ILE A 20 2.59 -2.17 9.40
N GLU A 21 3.18 -1.54 10.41
CA GLU A 21 3.50 -2.19 11.68
C GLU A 21 2.22 -2.35 12.52
N THR A 22 1.52 -3.47 12.33
CA THR A 22 0.24 -3.75 13.02
C THR A 22 0.26 -5.13 13.67
N GLY A 23 -0.65 -5.35 14.63
CA GLY A 23 -0.90 -6.67 15.18
C GLY A 23 -1.31 -7.71 14.12
N PHE A 24 -1.89 -7.28 13.00
CA PHE A 24 -2.21 -8.16 11.87
C PHE A 24 -0.95 -8.75 11.22
N ALA A 25 0.09 -7.93 11.02
CA ALA A 25 1.35 -8.41 10.45
C ALA A 25 2.05 -9.42 11.37
N ALA A 26 1.96 -9.21 12.69
CA ALA A 26 2.47 -10.15 13.68
C ALA A 26 1.66 -11.47 13.68
N ALA A 27 0.33 -11.38 13.79
CA ALA A 27 -0.55 -12.55 13.81
C ALA A 27 -0.47 -13.38 12.50
N GLY A 28 -0.31 -12.71 11.37
CA GLY A 28 -0.15 -13.34 10.05
C GLY A 28 1.24 -13.91 9.78
N HIS A 29 2.17 -13.88 10.74
CA HIS A 29 3.55 -14.32 10.57
C HIS A 29 4.27 -13.61 9.41
N LEU A 30 3.85 -12.38 9.09
CA LEU A 30 4.39 -11.60 7.99
C LEU A 30 5.74 -10.97 8.33
N MET A 31 6.03 -10.80 9.63
CA MET A 31 7.26 -10.16 10.13
C MET A 31 8.55 -10.86 9.68
N ALA A 32 8.46 -12.13 9.26
CA ALA A 32 9.59 -12.87 8.72
C ALA A 32 9.84 -12.60 7.22
N THR A 33 8.96 -11.85 6.55
CA THR A 33 9.15 -11.42 5.16
C THR A 33 9.98 -10.15 5.10
N LYS A 34 10.68 -9.90 3.99
CA LYS A 34 11.43 -8.64 3.79
C LYS A 34 10.51 -7.42 3.81
N LEU A 35 9.27 -7.59 3.39
CA LEU A 35 8.29 -6.52 3.27
C LEU A 35 7.83 -5.99 4.63
N PHE A 36 7.69 -6.86 5.63
CA PHE A 36 7.23 -6.52 6.98
C PHE A 36 8.30 -6.74 8.05
N ALA A 37 9.58 -6.75 7.65
CA ALA A 37 10.67 -6.86 8.61
C ALA A 37 10.62 -5.67 9.61
N PRO A 38 11.07 -5.85 10.86
CA PRO A 38 11.05 -4.77 11.84
C PRO A 38 11.73 -3.50 11.30
N GLY A 39 11.04 -2.35 11.39
CA GLY A 39 11.54 -1.07 10.90
C GLY A 39 11.35 -0.80 9.40
N THR A 40 10.75 -1.72 8.64
CA THR A 40 10.37 -1.48 7.23
C THR A 40 8.94 -0.99 7.07
N GLY A 41 8.09 -1.20 8.08
CA GLY A 41 6.71 -0.75 8.07
C GLY A 41 6.57 0.71 8.50
N ALA A 42 5.55 1.37 7.96
CA ALA A 42 5.17 2.70 8.42
C ALA A 42 4.23 2.62 9.64
N ASP A 43 4.26 3.67 10.46
CA ASP A 43 3.35 3.84 11.59
C ASP A 43 1.88 3.85 11.11
N PRO A 44 1.01 2.99 11.68
CA PRO A 44 -0.42 2.97 11.39
C PRO A 44 -1.10 4.34 11.49
N ALA A 45 -0.72 5.18 12.45
CA ALA A 45 -1.31 6.50 12.66
C ALA A 45 -1.02 7.44 11.49
N VAL A 46 0.19 7.36 10.92
CA VAL A 46 0.58 8.15 9.75
C VAL A 46 -0.25 7.75 8.53
N ILE A 47 -0.43 6.44 8.32
CA ILE A 47 -1.25 5.92 7.21
C ILE A 47 -2.72 6.30 7.38
N ALA A 48 -3.27 6.15 8.58
CA ALA A 48 -4.66 6.52 8.87
C ALA A 48 -4.91 8.01 8.64
N LYS A 49 -4.00 8.88 9.12
CA LYS A 49 -4.09 10.32 8.91
C LYS A 49 -4.02 10.70 7.43
N ALA A 50 -3.13 10.06 6.67
CA ALA A 50 -3.01 10.29 5.23
C ALA A 50 -4.28 9.84 4.48
N GLY A 51 -4.82 8.66 4.83
CA GLY A 51 -6.08 8.15 4.27
C GLY A 51 -7.27 9.06 4.56
N TYR A 52 -7.42 9.48 5.82
CA TYR A 52 -8.49 10.38 6.24
C TYR A 52 -8.41 11.75 5.55
N ALA A 53 -7.22 12.36 5.51
CA ALA A 53 -7.03 13.63 4.82
C ALA A 53 -7.31 13.52 3.30
N GLY A 54 -6.87 12.43 2.66
CA GLY A 54 -7.13 12.20 1.24
C GLY A 54 -8.61 11.96 0.92
N MET A 55 -9.33 11.26 1.82
CA MET A 55 -10.77 11.08 1.73
C MET A 55 -11.53 12.40 1.82
N LEU A 56 -11.19 13.25 2.78
CA LEU A 56 -11.77 14.60 2.92
C LEU A 56 -11.50 15.48 1.68
N GLN A 57 -10.38 15.27 1.01
CA GLN A 57 -10.03 15.95 -0.25
C GLN A 57 -10.71 15.36 -1.49
N GLY A 58 -11.50 14.29 -1.35
CA GLY A 58 -12.15 13.61 -2.47
C GLY A 58 -11.19 12.92 -3.43
N LYS A 59 -9.98 12.56 -2.99
CA LYS A 59 -9.01 11.85 -3.83
C LYS A 59 -9.50 10.44 -4.15
N LEU A 60 -9.35 10.01 -5.40
CA LEU A 60 -9.70 8.64 -5.79
C LEU A 60 -8.78 7.60 -5.14
N ASN A 61 -7.49 7.90 -5.11
CA ASN A 61 -6.44 6.97 -4.71
C ASN A 61 -5.49 7.68 -3.73
N VAL A 62 -5.24 7.05 -2.59
CA VAL A 62 -4.28 7.53 -1.59
C VAL A 62 -3.24 6.44 -1.36
N VAL A 63 -2.00 6.69 -1.78
CA VAL A 63 -0.86 5.82 -1.47
C VAL A 63 -0.14 6.38 -0.24
N ALA A 64 0.06 5.57 0.79
CA ALA A 64 0.67 6.00 2.05
C ALA A 64 1.64 4.95 2.59
N GLY A 65 2.60 5.35 3.43
CA GLY A 65 3.53 4.41 4.06
C GLY A 65 4.58 3.81 3.11
N LEU A 66 4.85 4.48 1.97
CA LEU A 66 5.92 4.10 1.04
C LEU A 66 6.82 5.31 0.76
N PRO A 67 8.16 5.11 0.65
CA PRO A 67 9.05 6.13 0.14
C PRO A 67 8.63 6.63 -1.25
N TRP A 68 8.85 7.91 -1.54
CA TRP A 68 8.44 8.53 -2.80
C TRP A 68 8.98 7.80 -4.04
N TRP A 69 10.22 7.31 -3.97
CA TRP A 69 10.86 6.57 -5.06
C TRP A 69 10.17 5.24 -5.31
N MET A 70 9.73 4.55 -4.25
CA MET A 70 9.03 3.27 -4.35
C MET A 70 7.63 3.45 -4.94
N GLN A 71 6.94 4.53 -4.56
CA GLN A 71 5.66 4.92 -5.18
C GLN A 71 5.82 5.21 -6.68
N ALA A 72 6.90 5.89 -7.07
CA ALA A 72 7.19 6.16 -8.47
C ALA A 72 7.49 4.87 -9.24
N THR A 73 8.31 3.98 -8.69
CA THR A 73 8.62 2.67 -9.29
C THR A 73 7.38 1.80 -9.44
N ALA A 74 6.47 1.78 -8.45
CA ALA A 74 5.23 0.99 -8.54
C ALA A 74 4.35 1.41 -9.73
N LYS A 75 4.38 2.68 -10.15
CA LYS A 75 3.64 3.16 -11.33
C LYS A 75 4.16 2.58 -12.65
N THR A 76 5.40 2.11 -12.70
CA THR A 76 5.99 1.53 -13.92
C THR A 76 5.72 0.03 -14.05
N TYR A 77 5.31 -0.64 -12.97
CA TYR A 77 5.03 -2.09 -12.94
C TYR A 77 4.02 -2.57 -14.00
N PRO A 78 2.95 -1.83 -14.34
CA PRO A 78 2.03 -2.26 -15.40
C PRO A 78 2.67 -2.39 -16.79
N ILE A 79 3.78 -1.68 -17.02
CA ILE A 79 4.47 -1.60 -18.32
C ILE A 79 5.57 -2.66 -18.41
N LEU A 80 6.09 -3.13 -17.28
CA LEU A 80 7.16 -4.13 -17.23
C LEU A 80 6.62 -5.55 -17.49
N PRO A 81 7.45 -6.46 -18.04
CA PRO A 81 7.08 -7.86 -18.17
C PRO A 81 6.67 -8.46 -16.82
N LYS A 82 5.46 -9.04 -16.76
CA LYS A 82 4.90 -9.59 -15.51
C LYS A 82 5.84 -10.57 -14.80
N ARG A 83 6.61 -11.36 -15.56
CA ARG A 83 7.59 -12.31 -15.00
C ARG A 83 8.66 -11.63 -14.14
N LEU A 84 9.08 -10.42 -14.50
CA LEU A 84 10.06 -9.65 -13.73
C LEU A 84 9.43 -9.07 -12.47
N VAL A 85 8.25 -8.46 -12.61
CA VAL A 85 7.51 -7.91 -11.47
C VAL A 85 7.21 -8.99 -10.44
N LEU A 86 6.75 -10.16 -10.88
CA LEU A 86 6.44 -11.29 -10.00
C LEU A 86 7.67 -11.82 -9.25
N LYS A 87 8.86 -11.84 -9.89
CA LYS A 87 10.10 -12.19 -9.18
C LYS A 87 10.45 -11.21 -8.07
N VAL A 88 10.25 -9.91 -8.29
CA VAL A 88 10.48 -8.88 -7.26
C VAL A 88 9.48 -9.05 -6.12
N VAL A 89 8.19 -9.23 -6.45
CA VAL A 89 7.13 -9.46 -5.44
C VAL A 89 7.42 -10.71 -4.61
N GLU A 90 7.80 -11.82 -5.26
CA GLU A 90 8.19 -13.06 -4.58
C GLU A 90 9.35 -12.81 -3.61
N GLN A 91 10.40 -12.10 -4.03
CA GLN A 91 11.54 -11.77 -3.17
C GLN A 91 11.15 -10.95 -1.94
N LEU A 92 10.16 -10.06 -2.06
CA LEU A 92 9.67 -9.24 -0.95
C LEU A 92 8.80 -10.05 0.03
N GLN A 93 8.01 -10.99 -0.50
CA GLN A 93 7.05 -11.79 0.28
C GLN A 93 7.62 -13.10 0.82
N ARG A 94 8.78 -13.55 0.32
CA ARG A 94 9.39 -14.79 0.80
C ARG A 94 9.80 -14.66 2.26
N VAL A 95 9.42 -15.64 3.07
CA VAL A 95 9.86 -15.79 4.45
C VAL A 95 11.38 -15.99 4.45
N GLN A 96 12.08 -15.14 5.20
CA GLN A 96 13.52 -15.25 5.44
C GLN A 96 13.73 -16.38 6.45
N LYS A 97 14.54 -17.38 6.07
CA LYS A 97 14.98 -18.46 6.96
C LYS A 97 16.13 -18.01 7.83
#